data_AF-A0A3C1ZE50-F1
#
_entry.id   AF-A0A3C1ZE50-F1
#
_cell.length_a   1.000
_cell.length_b   1.000
_cell.length_c   1.000
_cell.angle_alpha   90.00
_cell.angle_beta   90.00
_cell.angle_gamma   90.00
#
_symmetry.space_group_name_H-M   'P 1'
#
loop_
_entity.id
_entity.type
_entity.pdbx_description
1 polymer ?
#
loop_
_entity_poly.entity_id
_entity_poly.type
_entity_poly.pdbx_seq_one_letter_code
_entity_poly.pdbx_strand_id
1 'polypeptide(L)'
;MKTLLKNFSAVMAAVAVISTTSCRNQATHTSGHAADTTMQAPAQPITMEQAIERYLIDSIGSHYEKAALCIPECHIIATHDSNPDSIKVWGDFWVMNYNVAGDTLKTTSGGNHSGMLLLHKSDAGYEVTGMQQVADGSNYDPSAKRIFGEYYDQYRAWVADENGRKQARSAAIARYVSQNGLNGTCYQDFGWPAVPITPPAR
;
A
#
# COMPACT_ATOMS: atom_id res chain seq x y z
N MET A 1 19.47 62.55 -23.09
CA MET A 1 19.81 61.13 -23.32
C MET A 1 20.48 60.60 -22.07
N LYS A 2 19.88 59.57 -21.45
CA LYS A 2 20.30 58.95 -20.19
C LYS A 2 21.38 57.90 -20.47
N THR A 3 22.49 57.93 -19.74
CA THR A 3 23.54 56.89 -19.81
C THR A 3 23.35 55.90 -18.66
N LEU A 4 23.24 54.63 -19.04
CA LEU A 4 23.07 53.43 -18.21
C LEU A 4 24.22 53.25 -17.20
N LEU A 5 23.89 53.03 -15.93
CA LEU A 5 24.75 52.37 -14.95
C LEU A 5 24.44 50.86 -14.97
N LYS A 6 25.48 50.03 -15.16
CA LYS A 6 25.43 48.57 -15.09
C LYS A 6 25.63 48.09 -13.65
N ASN A 7 24.79 47.10 -13.29
CA ASN A 7 25.07 45.90 -12.52
C ASN A 7 25.63 46.02 -11.09
N PHE A 8 24.88 45.50 -10.12
CA PHE A 8 25.26 44.33 -9.31
C PHE A 8 24.04 43.96 -8.44
N SER A 9 23.41 42.82 -8.72
CA SER A 9 22.47 42.19 -7.78
C SER A 9 22.83 40.72 -7.69
N ALA A 10 23.46 40.37 -6.58
CA ALA A 10 23.78 39.00 -6.23
C ALA A 10 22.48 38.31 -5.77
N VAL A 11 21.97 37.39 -6.57
CA VAL A 11 20.91 36.48 -6.15
C VAL A 11 21.59 35.32 -5.42
N MET A 12 21.49 35.32 -4.08
CA MET A 12 21.78 34.14 -3.27
C MET A 12 20.71 33.08 -3.57
N ALA A 13 21.11 32.01 -4.25
CA ALA A 13 20.32 30.79 -4.31
C ALA A 13 20.45 30.08 -2.95
N ALA A 14 19.38 30.13 -2.15
CA ALA A 14 19.25 29.30 -0.96
C ALA A 14 19.01 27.85 -1.41
N VAL A 15 20.08 27.04 -1.42
CA VAL A 15 19.99 25.59 -1.56
C VAL A 15 19.43 25.04 -0.25
N ALA A 16 18.16 24.66 -0.26
CA ALA A 16 17.56 23.92 0.84
C ALA A 16 18.18 22.50 0.85
N VAL A 17 19.11 22.28 1.77
CA VAL A 17 19.65 20.95 2.08
C VAL A 17 18.52 20.17 2.75
N ILE A 18 17.85 19.29 2.00
CA ILE A 18 16.92 18.30 2.57
C ILE A 18 17.79 17.24 3.23
N SER A 19 18.04 17.42 4.53
CA SER A 19 18.73 16.44 5.37
C SER A 19 17.94 15.13 5.38
N THR A 20 18.49 14.10 4.75
CA THR A 20 18.00 12.72 4.85
C THR A 20 18.47 12.14 6.18
N THR A 21 17.71 12.37 7.23
CA THR A 21 17.99 11.80 8.55
C THR A 21 17.64 10.31 8.53
N SER A 22 18.61 9.46 8.16
CA SER A 22 18.55 8.00 8.34
C SER A 22 18.55 7.66 9.84
N CYS A 23 17.67 6.74 10.26
CA CYS A 23 17.59 6.28 11.65
C CYS A 23 18.59 5.15 11.94
N ARG A 24 19.89 5.51 11.96
CA ARG A 24 20.99 4.89 12.73
C ARG A 24 21.66 3.57 12.27
N ASN A 25 22.99 3.67 12.33
CA ASN A 25 24.12 2.73 12.26
C ASN A 25 23.99 1.23 12.61
N GLN A 26 24.56 0.43 11.69
CA GLN A 26 25.41 -0.78 11.83
C GLN A 26 24.97 -1.96 12.71
N ALA A 27 24.68 -3.09 12.05
CA ALA A 27 25.23 -4.41 12.37
C ALA A 27 25.20 -5.32 11.13
N THR A 28 26.19 -6.20 11.05
CA THR A 28 26.73 -6.91 9.89
C THR A 28 25.98 -8.17 9.43
N HIS A 29 26.10 -8.43 8.13
CA HIS A 29 25.77 -9.66 7.42
C HIS A 29 26.36 -10.94 8.03
N THR A 30 25.64 -12.05 7.91
CA THR A 30 26.23 -13.35 7.54
C THR A 30 25.18 -14.23 6.87
N SER A 31 25.48 -14.69 5.66
CA SER A 31 24.70 -15.64 4.88
C SER A 31 25.15 -17.07 5.18
N GLY A 32 24.20 -18.01 5.23
CA GLY A 32 24.46 -19.44 5.32
C GLY A 32 23.48 -20.20 4.44
N HIS A 33 23.99 -20.81 3.39
CA HIS A 33 23.29 -21.62 2.39
C HIS A 33 23.21 -23.06 2.90
N ALA A 34 22.03 -23.68 2.89
CA ALA A 34 21.90 -25.13 2.90
C ALA A 34 20.62 -25.52 2.16
N ALA A 35 20.79 -26.29 1.08
CA ALA A 35 19.72 -26.97 0.39
C ALA A 35 19.13 -28.04 1.31
N ASP A 36 17.81 -28.07 1.46
CA ASP A 36 17.11 -29.20 2.05
C ASP A 36 15.89 -29.55 1.21
N THR A 37 15.84 -30.81 0.81
CA THR A 37 14.78 -31.39 -0.02
C THR A 37 13.62 -31.71 0.90
N THR A 38 12.65 -30.81 1.01
CA THR A 38 11.42 -31.09 1.75
C THR A 38 10.37 -31.63 0.80
N MET A 39 9.87 -32.83 1.10
CA MET A 39 8.58 -33.29 0.60
C MET A 39 7.55 -32.22 0.92
N GLN A 40 7.04 -31.53 -0.11
CA GLN A 40 6.09 -30.45 0.05
C GLN A 40 4.84 -31.00 0.75
N ALA A 41 4.55 -30.51 1.97
CA ALA A 41 3.22 -30.63 2.54
C ALA A 41 2.18 -30.14 1.50
N PRO A 42 0.96 -30.72 1.44
CA PRO A 42 -0.06 -30.21 0.55
C PRO A 42 -0.20 -28.70 0.79
N ALA A 43 -0.12 -27.91 -0.28
CA ALA A 43 -0.22 -26.47 -0.21
C ALA A 43 -1.49 -26.13 0.57
N GLN A 44 -1.34 -25.35 1.64
CA GLN A 44 -2.50 -24.94 2.44
C GLN A 44 -3.46 -24.14 1.54
N PRO A 45 -4.79 -24.30 1.68
CA PRO A 45 -5.74 -23.53 0.89
C PRO A 45 -5.50 -22.03 1.05
N ILE A 46 -5.55 -21.30 -0.07
CA ILE A 46 -5.34 -19.84 -0.08
C ILE A 46 -6.48 -19.17 0.69
N THR A 47 -6.14 -18.31 1.65
CA THR A 47 -7.15 -17.53 2.40
C THR A 47 -7.72 -16.40 1.55
N MET A 48 -8.88 -15.86 1.93
CA MET A 48 -9.47 -14.69 1.27
C MET A 48 -8.51 -13.49 1.28
N GLU A 49 -7.84 -13.22 2.40
CA GLU A 49 -6.85 -12.15 2.52
C GLU A 49 -5.70 -12.35 1.54
N GLN A 50 -5.12 -13.56 1.47
CA GLN A 50 -4.05 -13.88 0.53
C GLN A 50 -4.48 -13.73 -0.94
N ALA A 51 -5.70 -14.14 -1.27
CA ALA A 51 -6.24 -13.99 -2.62
C ALA A 51 -6.39 -12.51 -3.02
N ILE A 52 -6.89 -11.68 -2.09
CA ILE A 52 -7.03 -10.24 -2.29
C ILE A 52 -5.66 -9.58 -2.41
N GLU A 53 -4.74 -9.84 -1.48
CA GLU A 53 -3.38 -9.28 -1.51
C GLU A 53 -2.66 -9.63 -2.81
N ARG A 54 -2.76 -10.90 -3.25
CA ARG A 54 -2.18 -11.36 -4.51
C ARG A 54 -2.78 -10.63 -5.70
N TYR A 55 -4.11 -10.51 -5.79
CA TYR A 55 -4.75 -9.77 -6.88
C TYR A 55 -4.33 -8.29 -6.89
N LEU A 56 -4.24 -7.66 -5.73
CA LEU A 56 -3.81 -6.28 -5.60
C LEU A 56 -2.35 -6.10 -6.04
N ILE A 57 -1.46 -7.03 -5.73
CA ILE A 57 -0.06 -6.98 -6.15
C ILE A 57 0.07 -7.29 -7.65
N ASP A 58 -0.45 -8.44 -8.09
CA ASP A 58 -0.21 -9.00 -9.43
C ASP A 58 -1.00 -8.25 -10.51
N SER A 59 -2.25 -7.87 -10.24
CA SER A 59 -3.11 -7.20 -11.22
C SER A 59 -3.00 -5.69 -11.08
N ILE A 60 -3.37 -5.14 -9.92
CA ILE A 60 -3.48 -3.69 -9.72
C ILE A 60 -2.09 -3.03 -9.65
N GLY A 61 -1.19 -3.59 -8.83
CA GLY A 61 0.18 -3.09 -8.65
C GLY A 61 1.00 -3.05 -9.93
N SER A 62 0.67 -3.93 -10.90
CA SER A 62 1.33 -3.97 -12.20
C SER A 62 1.10 -2.73 -13.08
N HIS A 63 0.05 -1.94 -12.79
CA HIS A 63 -0.28 -0.71 -13.51
C HIS A 63 0.51 0.51 -13.00
N TYR A 64 1.22 0.38 -11.88
CA TYR A 64 2.03 1.44 -11.29
C TYR A 64 3.51 1.29 -11.68
N GLU A 65 4.28 2.38 -11.55
CA GLU A 65 5.73 2.32 -11.69
C GLU A 65 6.29 1.28 -10.72
N LYS A 66 7.05 0.32 -11.23
CA LYS A 66 7.61 -0.76 -10.41
C LYS A 66 8.65 -0.22 -9.43
N ALA A 67 8.66 -0.78 -8.23
CA ALA A 67 9.68 -0.54 -7.23
C ALA A 67 10.17 -1.88 -6.64
N ALA A 68 11.06 -1.82 -5.66
CA ALA A 68 11.58 -3.01 -4.99
C ALA A 68 10.48 -3.83 -4.28
N LEU A 69 9.49 -3.14 -3.67
CA LEU A 69 8.41 -3.75 -2.91
C LEU A 69 7.06 -3.26 -3.44
N CYS A 70 6.05 -4.12 -3.41
CA CYS A 70 4.64 -3.78 -3.61
C CYS A 70 3.88 -4.26 -2.36
N ILE A 71 3.32 -3.33 -1.60
CA ILE A 71 2.63 -3.62 -0.33
C ILE A 71 1.18 -3.17 -0.47
N PRO A 72 0.21 -4.10 -0.46
CA PRO A 72 -1.20 -3.75 -0.43
C PRO A 72 -1.64 -3.37 0.99
N GLU A 73 -2.59 -2.45 1.09
CA GLU A 73 -3.25 -2.07 2.33
C GLU A 73 -4.75 -2.30 2.13
N CYS A 74 -5.32 -3.25 2.89
CA CYS A 74 -6.71 -3.66 2.72
C CYS A 74 -7.52 -3.29 3.95
N HIS A 75 -8.57 -2.49 3.78
CA HIS A 75 -9.60 -2.32 4.79
C HIS A 75 -10.93 -2.86 4.28
N ILE A 76 -11.39 -3.95 4.89
CA ILE A 76 -12.66 -4.58 4.52
C ILE A 76 -13.81 -3.89 5.25
N ILE A 77 -14.79 -3.42 4.49
CA ILE A 77 -15.98 -2.74 5.01
C ILE A 77 -17.10 -3.75 5.20
N ALA A 78 -17.30 -4.63 4.22
CA ALA A 78 -18.31 -5.66 4.28
C ALA A 78 -17.90 -6.88 3.46
N THR A 79 -18.43 -8.04 3.85
CA THR A 79 -18.28 -9.30 3.13
C THR A 79 -19.63 -9.99 3.05
N HIS A 80 -19.96 -10.50 1.87
CA HIS A 80 -21.12 -11.35 1.64
C HIS A 80 -20.66 -12.63 0.96
N ASP A 81 -20.64 -13.73 1.71
CA ASP A 81 -20.03 -15.00 1.33
C ASP A 81 -21.02 -16.19 1.36
N SER A 82 -22.32 -15.90 1.34
CA SER A 82 -23.39 -16.91 1.35
C SER A 82 -23.41 -17.82 0.11
N ASN A 83 -22.85 -17.37 -1.02
CA ASN A 83 -22.67 -18.15 -2.23
C ASN A 83 -21.17 -18.28 -2.55
N PRO A 84 -20.57 -19.50 -2.49
CA PRO A 84 -19.14 -19.70 -2.74
C PRO A 84 -18.70 -19.35 -4.17
N ASP A 85 -19.62 -19.33 -5.14
CA ASP A 85 -19.34 -18.97 -6.53
C ASP A 85 -19.38 -17.46 -6.81
N SER A 86 -19.85 -16.67 -5.84
CA SER A 86 -20.05 -15.22 -6.00
C SER A 86 -19.94 -14.50 -4.65
N ILE A 87 -18.78 -14.63 -4.02
CA ILE A 87 -18.47 -13.88 -2.79
C ILE A 87 -18.19 -12.43 -3.18
N LYS A 88 -18.75 -11.50 -2.42
CA LYS A 88 -18.57 -10.06 -2.61
C LYS A 88 -17.85 -9.47 -1.40
N VAL A 89 -16.78 -8.72 -1.66
CA VAL A 89 -16.00 -8.07 -0.60
C VAL A 89 -15.87 -6.59 -0.94
N TRP A 90 -16.45 -5.73 -0.11
CA TRP A 90 -16.36 -4.29 -0.23
C TRP A 90 -15.22 -3.77 0.64
N GLY A 91 -14.40 -2.87 0.10
CA GLY A 91 -13.27 -2.35 0.84
C GLY A 91 -12.61 -1.13 0.24
N ASP A 92 -11.77 -0.52 1.06
CA ASP A 92 -10.79 0.50 0.69
C ASP A 92 -9.45 -0.22 0.47
N PHE A 93 -9.04 -0.34 -0.79
CA PHE A 93 -7.87 -1.11 -1.19
C PHE A 93 -6.80 -0.19 -1.75
N TRP A 94 -5.66 -0.09 -1.08
CA TRP A 94 -4.52 0.66 -1.56
C TRP A 94 -3.42 -0.29 -2.02
N VAL A 95 -2.68 0.12 -3.04
CA VAL A 95 -1.47 -0.56 -3.49
C VAL A 95 -0.37 0.47 -3.55
N MET A 96 0.70 0.25 -2.79
CA MET A 96 1.81 1.18 -2.68
C MET A 96 3.12 0.47 -3.01
N ASN A 97 3.88 1.04 -3.95
CA ASN A 97 5.18 0.55 -4.36
C ASN A 97 6.29 1.35 -3.67
N TYR A 98 7.28 0.66 -3.10
CA TYR A 98 8.34 1.27 -2.31
C TYR A 98 9.72 0.87 -2.79
N ASN A 99 10.64 1.83 -2.77
CA ASN A 99 12.07 1.57 -2.81
C ASN A 99 12.65 1.60 -1.39
N VAL A 100 13.59 0.72 -1.12
CA VAL A 100 14.26 0.65 0.19
C VAL A 100 15.46 1.60 0.20
N ALA A 101 15.51 2.51 1.18
CA ALA A 101 16.62 3.42 1.39
C ALA A 101 17.06 3.37 2.86
N GLY A 102 18.03 2.50 3.19
CA GLY A 102 18.39 2.20 4.57
C GLY A 102 17.24 1.50 5.28
N ASP A 103 16.75 2.09 6.36
CA ASP A 103 15.59 1.63 7.14
C ASP A 103 14.28 2.33 6.77
N THR A 104 14.29 3.15 5.72
CA THR A 104 13.11 3.86 5.21
C THR A 104 12.57 3.20 3.94
N LEU A 105 11.27 2.91 3.92
CA LEU A 105 10.54 2.54 2.71
C LEU A 105 10.00 3.80 2.02
N LYS A 106 10.58 4.18 0.88
CA LYS A 106 10.20 5.39 0.14
C LYS A 106 9.16 5.07 -0.92
N THR A 107 7.98 5.66 -0.79
CA THR A 107 6.90 5.53 -1.76
C THR A 107 7.37 6.02 -3.12
N THR A 108 7.26 5.16 -4.13
CA THR A 108 7.60 5.44 -5.53
C THR A 108 6.34 5.70 -6.34
N SER A 109 5.33 4.84 -6.15
CA SER A 109 4.06 4.93 -6.86
C SER A 109 2.98 4.19 -6.08
N GLY A 110 1.73 4.30 -6.52
CA GLY A 110 0.60 3.63 -5.89
C GLY A 110 -0.66 4.47 -5.94
N GLY A 111 -1.73 3.91 -5.38
CA GLY A 111 -3.00 4.62 -5.29
C GLY A 111 -4.13 3.79 -4.72
N ASN A 112 -5.29 4.42 -4.70
CA ASN A 112 -6.51 3.87 -4.14
C ASN A 112 -7.37 3.21 -5.22
N HIS A 113 -7.87 2.03 -4.88
CA HIS A 113 -8.82 1.24 -5.66
C HIS A 113 -9.97 0.81 -4.76
N SER A 114 -10.63 1.75 -4.08
CA SER A 114 -11.86 1.43 -3.35
C SER A 114 -12.89 0.77 -4.26
N GLY A 115 -13.65 -0.20 -3.75
CA GLY A 115 -14.64 -0.88 -4.56
C GLY A 115 -15.13 -2.20 -3.98
N MET A 116 -15.64 -3.05 -4.87
CA MET A 116 -16.11 -4.39 -4.55
C MET A 116 -15.35 -5.43 -5.37
N LEU A 117 -14.67 -6.35 -4.69
CA LEU A 117 -14.05 -7.53 -5.28
C LEU A 117 -15.09 -8.65 -5.39
N LEU A 118 -15.03 -9.38 -6.50
CA LEU A 118 -15.75 -10.64 -6.71
C LEU A 118 -14.77 -11.79 -6.50
N LEU A 119 -15.15 -12.78 -5.70
CA LEU A 119 -14.34 -13.95 -5.44
C LEU A 119 -15.12 -15.25 -5.63
N HIS A 120 -14.38 -16.29 -5.99
CA HIS A 120 -14.83 -17.68 -6.02
C HIS A 120 -14.02 -18.49 -5.00
N LYS A 121 -14.68 -19.43 -4.31
CA LYS A 121 -14.06 -20.35 -3.36
C LYS A 121 -14.11 -21.79 -3.87
N SER A 122 -12.95 -22.42 -3.95
CA SER A 122 -12.77 -23.84 -4.30
C SER A 122 -12.02 -24.59 -3.19
N ASP A 123 -11.75 -25.89 -3.40
CA ASP A 123 -10.91 -26.69 -2.49
C ASP A 123 -9.48 -26.14 -2.36
N ALA A 124 -8.98 -25.43 -3.38
CA ALA A 124 -7.66 -24.79 -3.36
C ALA A 124 -7.65 -23.46 -2.58
N GLY A 125 -8.82 -22.95 -2.17
CA GLY A 125 -8.98 -21.67 -1.49
C GLY A 125 -9.75 -20.64 -2.31
N TYR A 126 -9.49 -19.36 -2.04
CA TYR A 126 -10.15 -18.22 -2.66
C TYR A 126 -9.38 -17.71 -3.89
N GLU A 127 -10.11 -17.21 -4.89
CA GLU A 127 -9.57 -16.52 -6.05
C GLU A 127 -10.41 -15.27 -6.35
N VAL A 128 -9.76 -14.14 -6.65
CA VAL A 128 -10.43 -12.92 -7.11
C VAL A 128 -10.72 -13.06 -8.60
N THR A 129 -11.99 -12.95 -8.98
CA THR A 129 -12.45 -13.10 -10.37
C THR A 129 -12.78 -11.77 -11.03
N GLY A 130 -12.86 -10.68 -10.26
CA GLY A 130 -13.07 -9.35 -10.81
C GLY A 130 -13.22 -8.27 -9.75
N MET A 131 -13.33 -7.02 -10.23
CA MET A 131 -13.44 -5.83 -9.39
C MET A 131 -14.39 -4.81 -10.01
N GLN A 132 -15.27 -4.24 -9.19
CA GLN A 132 -15.98 -3.01 -9.48
C GLN A 132 -15.34 -1.86 -8.70
N GLN A 133 -14.54 -1.06 -9.39
CA GLN A 133 -13.81 0.06 -8.78
C GLN A 133 -14.64 1.34 -8.74
N VAL A 134 -14.51 2.10 -7.65
CA VAL A 134 -14.99 3.47 -7.52
C VAL A 134 -14.25 4.36 -8.53
N ALA A 135 -15.01 5.13 -9.30
CA ALA A 135 -14.47 6.08 -10.28
C ALA A 135 -13.85 7.30 -9.58
N ASP A 136 -13.12 8.11 -10.33
CA ASP A 136 -12.51 9.34 -9.84
C ASP A 136 -13.31 10.60 -10.24
N GLY A 137 -12.79 11.76 -9.82
CA GLY A 137 -13.31 13.07 -10.21
C GLY A 137 -14.80 13.26 -9.90
N SER A 138 -15.55 13.81 -10.85
CA SER A 138 -16.99 14.04 -10.71
C SER A 138 -17.81 12.75 -10.57
N ASN A 139 -17.24 11.61 -10.96
CA ASN A 139 -17.91 10.31 -10.90
C ASN A 139 -17.64 9.55 -9.59
N TYR A 140 -16.80 10.10 -8.71
CA TYR A 140 -16.44 9.47 -7.45
C TYR A 140 -17.66 9.17 -6.55
N ASP A 141 -18.38 10.20 -6.10
CA ASP A 141 -19.52 10.01 -5.19
C ASP A 141 -20.66 9.17 -5.82
N PRO A 142 -21.08 9.41 -7.09
CA PRO A 142 -22.09 8.58 -7.74
C PRO A 142 -21.69 7.10 -7.85
N SER A 143 -20.44 6.81 -8.21
CA SER A 143 -19.98 5.43 -8.34
C SER A 143 -19.81 4.75 -6.99
N ALA A 144 -19.31 5.46 -5.97
CA ALA A 144 -19.20 4.94 -4.62
C ALA A 144 -20.57 4.58 -4.03
N LYS A 145 -21.58 5.45 -4.18
CA LYS A 145 -22.96 5.13 -3.76
C LYS A 145 -23.52 3.90 -4.47
N ARG A 146 -23.30 3.80 -5.77
CA ARG A 146 -23.77 2.65 -6.58
C ARG A 146 -23.08 1.34 -6.16
N ILE A 147 -21.78 1.36 -5.90
CA ILE A 147 -20.99 0.16 -5.60
C ILE A 147 -21.19 -0.30 -4.16
N PHE A 148 -21.12 0.63 -3.20
CA PHE A 148 -21.23 0.30 -1.78
C PHE A 148 -22.67 0.17 -1.29
N GLY A 149 -23.64 0.81 -1.94
CA GLY A 149 -25.05 0.67 -1.60
C GLY A 149 -25.31 0.97 -0.12
N GLU A 150 -25.82 -0.03 0.61
CA GLU A 150 -26.08 0.07 2.05
C GLU A 150 -24.80 0.29 2.89
N TYR A 151 -23.63 -0.09 2.40
CA TYR A 151 -22.34 0.11 3.07
C TYR A 151 -21.71 1.48 2.78
N TYR A 152 -22.39 2.35 2.03
CA TYR A 152 -21.85 3.64 1.61
C TYR A 152 -21.45 4.53 2.79
N ASP A 153 -22.29 4.62 3.82
CA ASP A 153 -22.00 5.47 4.98
C ASP A 153 -20.81 4.96 5.80
N GLN A 154 -20.66 3.63 5.91
CA GLN A 154 -19.49 3.01 6.56
C GLN A 154 -18.21 3.28 5.78
N TYR A 155 -18.26 3.12 4.45
CA TYR A 155 -17.17 3.49 3.56
C TYR A 155 -16.79 4.97 3.73
N ARG A 156 -17.78 5.87 3.76
CA ARG A 156 -17.58 7.31 3.93
C ARG A 156 -16.97 7.68 5.27
N ALA A 157 -17.39 7.02 6.35
CA ALA A 157 -16.79 7.19 7.66
C ALA A 157 -15.31 6.77 7.66
N TRP A 158 -14.99 5.62 7.08
CA TRP A 158 -13.61 5.12 6.98
C TRP A 158 -12.70 6.04 6.17
N VAL A 159 -13.09 6.43 4.95
CA VAL A 159 -12.23 7.29 4.11
C VAL A 159 -12.01 8.68 4.70
N ALA A 160 -12.95 9.16 5.52
CA ALA A 160 -12.82 10.41 6.27
C ALA A 160 -11.90 10.29 7.50
N ASP A 161 -11.67 9.09 8.03
CA ASP A 161 -10.78 8.85 9.16
C ASP A 161 -9.31 8.77 8.73
N GLU A 162 -8.68 9.93 8.58
CA GLU A 162 -7.27 10.03 8.21
C GLU A 162 -6.34 9.30 9.20
N ASN A 163 -6.64 9.34 10.50
CA ASN A 163 -5.79 8.72 11.52
C ASN A 163 -5.92 7.19 11.47
N GLY A 164 -7.15 6.68 11.38
CA GLY A 164 -7.40 5.25 11.19
C GLY A 164 -6.70 4.71 9.95
N ARG A 165 -6.78 5.43 8.81
CA ARG A 165 -6.09 5.03 7.58
C ARG A 165 -4.56 5.05 7.72
N LYS A 166 -3.98 6.05 8.38
CA LYS A 166 -2.52 6.07 8.67
C LYS A 166 -2.11 4.89 9.55
N GLN A 167 -2.91 4.53 10.54
CA GLN A 167 -2.65 3.37 11.40
C GLN A 167 -2.75 2.05 10.63
N ALA A 168 -3.79 1.88 9.80
CA ALA A 168 -3.95 0.68 8.97
C ALA A 168 -2.79 0.51 7.99
N ARG A 169 -2.36 1.60 7.33
CA ARG A 169 -1.16 1.63 6.49
C ARG A 169 0.09 1.18 7.25
N SER A 170 0.33 1.79 8.41
CA SER A 170 1.48 1.47 9.25
C SER A 170 1.48 0.00 9.69
N ALA A 171 0.31 -0.55 10.05
CA ALA A 171 0.16 -1.95 10.41
C ALA A 171 0.39 -2.91 9.23
N ALA A 172 -0.11 -2.59 8.03
CA ALA A 172 0.12 -3.37 6.82
C ALA A 172 1.61 -3.43 6.46
N ILE A 173 2.30 -2.28 6.52
CA ILE A 173 3.75 -2.21 6.31
C ILE A 173 4.50 -2.99 7.40
N ALA A 174 4.13 -2.85 8.67
CA ALA A 174 4.75 -3.58 9.78
C ALA A 174 4.65 -5.11 9.58
N ARG A 175 3.47 -5.58 9.18
CA ARG A 175 3.23 -7.00 8.86
C ARG A 175 4.13 -7.46 7.71
N TYR A 176 4.17 -6.71 6.62
CA TYR A 176 4.99 -7.04 5.46
C TYR A 176 6.48 -7.08 5.80
N VAL A 177 6.98 -6.07 6.51
CA VAL A 177 8.38 -6.00 6.98
C VAL A 177 8.72 -7.21 7.83
N SER A 178 7.86 -7.55 8.80
CA SER A 178 8.08 -8.70 9.69
C SER A 178 8.05 -10.03 8.95
N GLN A 179 7.11 -10.22 8.02
CA GLN A 179 6.96 -11.48 7.27
C GLN A 179 8.11 -11.71 6.28
N ASN A 180 8.72 -10.64 5.77
CA ASN A 180 9.78 -10.70 4.76
C ASN A 180 11.19 -10.46 5.34
N GLY A 181 11.33 -10.38 6.68
CA GLY A 181 12.62 -10.19 7.34
C GLY A 181 13.33 -8.88 6.96
N LEU A 182 12.56 -7.82 6.71
CA LEU A 182 13.09 -6.50 6.35
C LEU A 182 13.40 -5.68 7.62
N ASN A 183 14.29 -4.70 7.48
CA ASN A 183 14.68 -3.79 8.58
C ASN A 183 13.95 -2.44 8.55
N GLY A 184 12.84 -2.33 7.81
CA GLY A 184 12.11 -1.07 7.66
C GLY A 184 11.53 -0.58 8.98
N THR A 185 11.92 0.62 9.43
CA THR A 185 11.44 1.26 10.66
C THR A 185 10.51 2.44 10.38
N CYS A 186 10.54 2.97 9.15
CA CYS A 186 9.71 4.08 8.71
C CYS A 186 9.32 3.94 7.24
N TYR A 187 8.26 4.64 6.85
CA TYR A 187 7.90 4.87 5.45
C TYR A 187 7.85 6.36 5.15
N GLN A 188 8.01 6.73 3.88
CA GLN A 188 8.06 8.13 3.48
C GLN A 188 7.35 8.34 2.15
N ASP A 189 6.39 9.28 2.14
CA ASP A 189 5.77 9.77 0.92
C ASP A 189 6.56 10.93 0.31
N PHE A 190 6.47 11.10 -1.01
CA PHE A 190 7.20 12.15 -1.72
C PHE A 190 6.84 13.55 -1.19
N GLY A 191 7.85 14.32 -0.83
CA GLY A 191 7.68 15.68 -0.29
C GLY A 191 7.27 15.75 1.18
N TRP A 192 7.07 14.62 1.85
CA TRP A 192 6.68 14.55 3.26
C TRP A 192 7.81 13.99 4.15
N PRO A 193 7.82 14.34 5.45
CA PRO A 193 8.70 13.69 6.42
C PRO A 193 8.44 12.17 6.51
N ALA A 194 9.48 11.42 6.89
CA ALA A 194 9.32 10.00 7.18
C ALA A 194 8.44 9.78 8.42
N VAL A 195 7.63 8.71 8.39
CA VAL A 195 6.69 8.34 9.44
C VAL A 195 7.10 6.98 10.03
N PRO A 196 7.17 6.83 11.36
CA PRO A 196 7.47 5.54 11.99
C PRO A 196 6.46 4.46 11.62
N ILE A 197 6.97 3.24 11.42
CA ILE A 197 6.16 2.03 11.30
C ILE A 197 5.81 1.58 12.72
N THR A 198 4.52 1.48 13.00
CA THR A 198 3.96 1.07 14.29
C THR A 198 3.20 -0.23 14.06
N PRO A 199 3.61 -1.34 14.70
CA PRO A 199 2.83 -2.58 14.68
C PRO A 199 1.41 -2.35 15.22
N PRO A 200 0.42 -3.15 14.79
CA PRO A 200 -0.90 -3.12 15.41
C PRO A 200 -0.78 -3.38 16.92
N ALA A 201 -1.62 -2.71 17.72
CA ALA A 201 -1.70 -2.97 19.14
C ALA A 201 -2.08 -4.45 19.36
N ARG A 202 -1.33 -5.14 20.22
CA ARG A 202 -1.60 -6.54 20.61
C ARG A 202 -2.77 -6.63 21.58
#